data_AF-A0A3M7IGY2-F1
#
_entry.id   AF-A0A3M7IGY2-F1
#
_cell.length_a   1.000
_cell.length_b   1.000
_cell.length_c   1.000
_cell.angle_alpha   90.00
_cell.angle_beta   90.00
_cell.angle_gamma   90.00
#
_symmetry.space_group_name_H-M   'P 1'
#
loop_
_entity.id
_entity.type
_entity.pdbx_description
1 polymer ?
#
loop_
_entity_poly.entity_id
_entity_poly.type
_entity_poly.pdbx_seq_one_letter_code
_entity_poly.pdbx_strand_id
1 'polypeptide(L)'
;MAGFYPQAHTSDNDSGNTAEPSPSIQSSPNTSIDISESSFRLSMHLHSDPIASTQKATLPNPCKTLIVGDSITQGHEGDHTWRYRLWQWLRSNATSHDFTFVGPYTGTDPPAAPMPPQPPRLGFGEPEEPEDSESTVKADGKYAADVPADFQGNHFSGWGWQLGQAEDMIRNVVSAYQPDLVLTLLGFNDIGWGFCQASEVLKRMRDFIQEARAAKPDVALLVGNIPQRRYMNGRQDLLENTTEYNQQLPRLLAAIRSDSSLLQAVNVARGYSCTPDGCPAGYDGLHPNMLGEFEIAHAFSLTLHECFGIGDAALEVPSPRDMPQRPRHVPTNVVARGAPMGVTVTWDAVFGARGYDVRNRMQGKDKWEVAQAQSNRFDTTFTVAGIAWEYQVRTNNGDGDNDKSKWSPISTAVARRDTAPPPQEIQTFSKDHEIQVTWSPLEGDWEIDRYAVTVLDRDTPGAIIICYGFRGTEATLHGLRNGHCYSVFVGTWAFVDGVSVGGLPAQAASVTPGVLTEESTSH
;
A
#
# COMPACT_ATOMS: atom_id res chain seq x y z
N MET A 1 -8.74 25.91 -5.11
CA MET A 1 -9.67 26.03 -3.98
C MET A 1 -8.92 25.70 -2.70
N ALA A 2 -9.08 26.52 -1.65
CA ALA A 2 -8.47 26.29 -0.35
C ALA A 2 -9.16 25.11 0.35
N GLY A 3 -8.38 24.14 0.84
CA GLY A 3 -8.88 23.00 1.59
C GLY A 3 -9.43 23.43 2.95
N PHE A 4 -10.72 23.19 3.17
CA PHE A 4 -11.36 23.23 4.48
C PHE A 4 -11.46 21.80 5.02
N TYR A 5 -10.78 21.54 6.13
CA TYR A 5 -11.11 20.44 7.05
C TYR A 5 -11.55 21.08 8.38
N PRO A 6 -12.69 20.69 8.97
CA PRO A 6 -13.06 21.17 10.28
C PRO A 6 -12.23 20.47 11.37
N GLN A 7 -11.56 21.28 12.21
CA GLN A 7 -10.97 20.84 13.46
C GLN A 7 -12.07 20.52 14.48
N ALA A 8 -11.98 19.36 15.11
CA ALA A 8 -12.76 19.02 16.29
C ALA A 8 -12.23 19.81 17.49
N HIS A 9 -13.09 20.62 18.12
CA HIS A 9 -12.79 21.28 19.38
C HIS A 9 -13.01 20.31 20.55
N THR A 10 -11.96 20.10 21.34
CA THR A 10 -12.04 19.57 22.70
C THR A 10 -12.31 20.71 23.67
N SER A 11 -13.38 20.61 24.46
CA SER A 11 -13.50 21.31 25.74
C SER A 11 -14.29 20.45 26.73
N ASP A 12 -13.59 19.97 27.75
CA ASP A 12 -14.16 19.47 29.00
C ASP A 12 -14.80 20.63 29.79
N ASN A 13 -16.00 20.45 30.33
CA ASN A 13 -16.22 20.34 31.78
C ASN A 13 -17.71 20.29 32.17
N ASP A 14 -18.02 19.23 32.91
CA ASP A 14 -18.86 19.14 34.12
C ASP A 14 -20.33 19.60 34.15
N SER A 15 -21.20 18.59 34.35
CA SER A 15 -21.94 18.33 35.61
C SER A 15 -23.44 18.04 35.44
N GLY A 16 -23.91 16.99 36.14
CA GLY A 16 -25.28 16.96 36.66
C GLY A 16 -26.27 15.93 36.07
N ASN A 17 -26.06 14.66 36.40
CA ASN A 17 -27.03 13.78 37.09
C ASN A 17 -28.52 13.81 36.63
N THR A 18 -29.05 12.69 36.11
CA THR A 18 -30.03 11.81 36.81
C THR A 18 -30.82 10.87 35.88
N ALA A 19 -30.89 9.60 36.33
CA ALA A 19 -32.01 8.66 36.26
C ALA A 19 -32.40 7.96 34.94
N GLU A 20 -32.02 6.69 34.85
CA GLU A 20 -32.82 5.62 34.21
C GLU A 20 -34.21 5.50 34.89
N PRO A 21 -35.23 4.92 34.23
CA PRO A 21 -35.45 3.47 34.38
C PRO A 21 -36.02 2.74 33.14
N SER A 22 -35.59 1.49 32.96
CA SER A 22 -36.42 0.38 32.42
C SER A 22 -36.86 -0.49 33.61
N PRO A 23 -38.06 -1.12 33.63
CA PRO A 23 -38.31 -2.42 32.98
C PRO A 23 -39.79 -2.57 32.49
N SER A 24 -40.25 -3.56 31.72
CA SER A 24 -40.36 -4.98 32.08
C SER A 24 -41.02 -5.83 30.96
N ILE A 25 -40.93 -7.14 31.15
CA ILE A 25 -41.18 -8.31 30.29
C ILE A 25 -42.66 -8.71 30.22
N GLN A 26 -43.15 -9.28 29.10
CA GLN A 26 -44.01 -10.49 29.08
C GLN A 26 -44.23 -11.18 27.70
N SER A 27 -43.99 -12.49 27.73
CA SER A 27 -44.27 -13.67 26.88
C SER A 27 -45.37 -13.73 25.78
N SER A 28 -44.99 -14.32 24.63
CA SER A 28 -45.55 -15.41 23.73
C SER A 28 -47.02 -15.90 23.87
N PRO A 29 -47.69 -16.57 22.85
CA PRO A 29 -47.11 -17.51 21.86
C PRO A 29 -47.77 -17.70 20.44
N ASN A 30 -47.08 -18.51 19.61
CA ASN A 30 -47.50 -19.42 18.53
C ASN A 30 -48.26 -18.94 17.27
N THR A 31 -47.66 -19.18 16.08
CA THR A 31 -48.16 -20.21 15.13
C THR A 31 -47.13 -20.53 14.03
N SER A 32 -47.09 -21.81 13.70
CA SER A 32 -46.19 -22.55 12.80
C SER A 32 -46.56 -22.44 11.33
N ILE A 33 -45.57 -22.28 10.43
CA ILE A 33 -45.62 -22.80 9.05
C ILE A 33 -44.24 -23.35 8.68
N ASP A 34 -44.25 -24.59 8.24
CA ASP A 34 -43.14 -25.45 7.81
C ASP A 34 -42.99 -25.34 6.28
N ILE A 35 -41.79 -25.00 5.77
CA ILE A 35 -41.40 -25.30 4.38
C ILE A 35 -39.93 -25.71 4.37
N SER A 36 -39.73 -26.93 3.90
CA SER A 36 -38.48 -27.65 3.68
C SER A 36 -37.53 -26.96 2.70
N GLU A 37 -36.24 -26.88 3.06
CA GLU A 37 -35.16 -26.99 2.08
C GLU A 37 -33.90 -27.65 2.69
N SER A 38 -33.36 -28.61 1.95
CA SER A 38 -32.34 -29.56 2.36
C SER A 38 -30.97 -28.93 2.61
N SER A 39 -30.51 -28.97 3.87
CA SER A 39 -29.10 -28.75 4.24
C SER A 39 -28.44 -30.11 4.51
N PHE A 40 -27.46 -30.48 3.67
CA PHE A 40 -26.51 -31.55 3.99
C PHE A 40 -25.70 -31.15 5.23
N ARG A 41 -26.07 -31.68 6.40
CA ARG A 41 -25.22 -31.62 7.60
C ARG A 41 -24.32 -32.85 7.64
N LEU A 42 -23.04 -32.64 7.33
CA LEU A 42 -21.98 -33.60 7.60
C LEU A 42 -21.68 -33.57 9.11
N SER A 43 -22.21 -34.53 9.87
CA SER A 43 -21.88 -34.71 11.29
C SER A 43 -20.49 -35.33 11.43
N MET A 44 -19.44 -34.51 11.55
CA MET A 44 -18.14 -34.97 12.03
C MET A 44 -18.13 -35.00 13.56
N HIS A 45 -18.07 -36.20 14.12
CA HIS A 45 -17.83 -36.42 15.53
C HIS A 45 -16.41 -35.98 15.89
N LEU A 46 -16.29 -35.08 16.86
CA LEU A 46 -15.04 -34.71 17.51
C LEU A 46 -14.50 -35.92 18.28
N HIS A 47 -13.40 -36.50 17.81
CA HIS A 47 -12.45 -37.23 18.64
C HIS A 47 -11.08 -36.60 18.40
N SER A 48 -10.74 -35.64 19.25
CA SER A 48 -9.41 -35.04 19.33
C SER A 48 -8.61 -35.79 20.38
N ASP A 49 -7.95 -36.87 19.98
CA ASP A 49 -6.83 -37.43 20.73
C ASP A 49 -5.53 -36.83 20.16
N PRO A 50 -4.72 -36.11 20.96
CA PRO A 50 -3.44 -35.61 20.49
C PRO A 50 -2.43 -36.77 20.49
N ILE A 51 -2.19 -37.36 19.32
CA ILE A 51 -0.95 -38.13 19.13
C ILE A 51 0.18 -37.11 19.02
N ALA A 52 0.82 -36.83 20.16
CA ALA A 52 2.08 -36.12 20.20
C ALA A 52 3.14 -36.97 19.46
N SER A 53 3.43 -36.62 18.22
CA SER A 53 4.68 -37.04 17.58
C SER A 53 5.83 -36.40 18.34
N THR A 54 6.58 -37.19 19.09
CA THR A 54 7.73 -36.76 19.91
C THR A 54 9.02 -36.60 19.11
N GLN A 55 8.97 -36.72 17.78
CA GLN A 55 10.12 -36.53 16.92
C GLN A 55 10.04 -35.13 16.29
N LYS A 56 10.91 -34.21 16.73
CA LYS A 56 11.08 -32.91 16.06
C LYS A 56 11.39 -33.15 14.59
N ALA A 57 10.70 -32.42 13.71
CA ALA A 57 10.93 -32.55 12.29
C ALA A 57 12.33 -32.01 11.95
N THR A 58 13.09 -32.70 11.10
CA THR A 58 14.48 -32.33 10.80
C THR A 58 14.57 -31.72 9.41
N LEU A 59 15.25 -30.59 9.31
CA LEU A 59 15.56 -29.95 8.03
C LEU A 59 16.89 -30.49 7.48
N PRO A 60 17.09 -30.48 6.14
CA PRO A 60 18.38 -30.83 5.54
C PRO A 60 19.53 -29.95 6.06
N ASN A 61 20.76 -30.47 5.99
CA ASN A 61 21.98 -29.72 6.30
C ASN A 61 23.05 -30.10 5.24
N PRO A 62 23.44 -29.19 4.33
CA PRO A 62 23.04 -27.78 4.23
C PRO A 62 21.55 -27.60 3.84
N CYS A 63 20.99 -26.43 4.17
CA CYS A 63 19.59 -26.05 3.92
C CYS A 63 19.50 -24.80 3.03
N LYS A 64 19.01 -24.97 1.80
CA LYS A 64 18.65 -23.84 0.93
C LYS A 64 17.30 -23.28 1.34
N THR A 65 17.26 -22.00 1.68
CA THR A 65 16.04 -21.32 2.13
C THR A 65 15.61 -20.28 1.10
N LEU A 66 14.42 -20.43 0.55
CA LEU A 66 13.76 -19.42 -0.28
C LEU A 66 12.85 -18.57 0.61
N ILE A 67 13.06 -17.26 0.62
CA ILE A 67 12.18 -16.32 1.31
C ILE A 67 11.21 -15.72 0.31
N VAL A 68 9.91 -15.87 0.56
CA VAL A 68 8.81 -15.43 -0.30
C VAL A 68 7.96 -14.40 0.42
N GLY A 69 7.56 -13.34 -0.26
CA GLY A 69 6.71 -12.33 0.36
C GLY A 69 6.41 -11.13 -0.53
N ASP A 70 5.85 -10.10 0.08
CA ASP A 70 5.52 -8.82 -0.56
C ASP A 70 6.44 -7.70 -0.04
N SER A 71 5.94 -6.46 0.00
CA SER A 71 6.62 -5.28 0.56
C SER A 71 7.06 -5.45 2.02
N ILE A 72 6.32 -6.22 2.84
CA ILE A 72 6.68 -6.51 4.24
C ILE A 72 7.99 -7.32 4.30
N THR A 73 8.25 -8.11 3.26
CA THR A 73 9.45 -8.95 3.15
C THR A 73 10.56 -8.31 2.36
N GLN A 74 10.23 -7.67 1.23
CA GLN A 74 11.22 -7.00 0.40
C GLN A 74 11.86 -5.82 1.14
N GLY A 75 11.08 -5.01 1.84
CA GLY A 75 11.55 -3.78 2.47
C GLY A 75 11.92 -2.70 1.46
N HIS A 76 12.24 -1.51 1.97
CA HIS A 76 12.62 -0.33 1.21
C HIS A 76 14.12 -0.05 1.38
N GLU A 77 14.73 0.68 0.44
CA GLU A 77 16.12 1.12 0.54
C GLU A 77 16.43 1.65 1.95
N GLY A 78 17.55 1.20 2.52
CA GLY A 78 18.04 1.54 3.84
C GLY A 78 17.44 0.71 4.98
N ASP A 79 16.45 -0.15 4.74
CA ASP A 79 15.99 -1.14 5.71
C ASP A 79 17.06 -2.24 5.92
N HIS A 80 17.07 -2.84 7.11
CA HIS A 80 17.77 -4.11 7.29
C HIS A 80 16.91 -5.27 6.79
N THR A 81 15.59 -5.16 6.96
CA THR A 81 14.57 -6.20 6.76
C THR A 81 14.65 -7.35 7.76
N TRP A 82 13.52 -8.02 8.00
CA TRP A 82 13.49 -9.21 8.86
C TRP A 82 14.34 -10.36 8.28
N ARG A 83 14.59 -10.36 6.97
CA ARG A 83 15.47 -11.33 6.28
C ARG A 83 16.88 -11.25 6.82
N TYR A 84 17.42 -10.03 6.96
CA TYR A 84 18.73 -9.82 7.56
C TYR A 84 18.74 -10.23 9.03
N ARG A 85 17.72 -9.84 9.81
CA ARG A 85 17.63 -10.21 11.23
C ARG A 85 17.60 -11.72 11.44
N LEU A 86 16.85 -12.43 10.62
CA LEU A 86 16.82 -13.89 10.63
C LEU A 86 18.18 -14.48 10.24
N TRP A 87 18.84 -13.95 9.20
CA TRP A 87 20.18 -14.37 8.81
C TRP A 87 21.22 -14.16 9.92
N GLN A 88 21.17 -13.02 10.63
CA GLN A 88 22.04 -12.77 11.79
C GLN A 88 21.85 -13.85 12.84
N TRP A 89 20.60 -14.18 13.18
CA TRP A 89 20.28 -15.24 14.13
C TRP A 89 20.73 -16.63 13.66
N LEU A 90 20.50 -16.99 12.39
CA LEU A 90 20.94 -18.27 11.83
C LEU A 90 22.46 -18.43 11.99
N ARG A 91 23.24 -17.37 11.74
CA ARG A 91 24.70 -17.41 11.88
C ARG A 91 25.18 -17.45 13.33
N SER A 92 24.48 -16.81 14.25
CA SER A 92 24.94 -16.70 15.64
C SER A 92 24.41 -17.80 16.55
N ASN A 93 23.22 -18.33 16.27
CA ASN A 93 22.53 -19.29 17.14
C ASN A 93 22.36 -20.66 16.48
N ALA A 94 22.27 -20.77 15.15
CA ALA A 94 22.07 -22.04 14.46
C ALA A 94 23.36 -22.61 13.84
N THR A 95 24.51 -22.42 14.49
CA THR A 95 25.85 -22.72 13.95
C THR A 95 26.09 -24.19 13.58
N SER A 96 25.24 -25.11 14.04
CA SER A 96 25.29 -26.53 13.69
C SER A 96 24.64 -26.86 12.34
N HIS A 97 23.94 -25.90 11.72
CA HIS A 97 23.22 -26.05 10.47
C HIS A 97 23.64 -24.96 9.48
N ASP A 98 24.00 -25.36 8.27
CA ASP A 98 24.39 -24.44 7.22
C ASP A 98 23.15 -23.97 6.44
N PHE A 99 22.81 -22.69 6.55
CA PHE A 99 21.67 -22.09 5.86
C PHE A 99 22.15 -21.14 4.76
N THR A 100 21.62 -21.32 3.55
CA THR A 100 21.88 -20.44 2.42
C THR A 100 20.58 -19.87 1.88
N PHE A 101 20.45 -18.55 1.80
CA PHE A 101 19.32 -17.92 1.14
C PHE A 101 19.46 -18.01 -0.38
N VAL A 102 18.37 -18.39 -1.06
CA VAL A 102 18.30 -18.53 -2.53
C VAL A 102 17.09 -17.77 -3.07
N GLY A 103 17.14 -17.38 -4.34
CA GLY A 103 16.08 -16.63 -5.01
C GLY A 103 16.63 -15.72 -6.12
N PRO A 104 15.75 -15.18 -6.98
CA PRO A 104 16.16 -14.35 -8.10
C PRO A 104 16.56 -12.91 -7.74
N TYR A 105 16.17 -12.41 -6.56
CA TYR A 105 16.37 -11.01 -6.17
C TYR A 105 17.27 -10.91 -4.96
N THR A 106 17.99 -9.80 -4.78
CA THR A 106 18.98 -9.63 -3.70
C THR A 106 18.78 -8.38 -2.85
N GLY A 107 18.20 -7.30 -3.38
CA GLY A 107 18.08 -6.02 -2.67
C GLY A 107 16.72 -5.76 -2.01
N THR A 108 16.38 -4.48 -1.96
CA THR A 108 15.11 -3.92 -1.46
C THR A 108 14.44 -3.11 -2.57
N ASP A 109 13.24 -2.60 -2.32
CA ASP A 109 12.60 -1.64 -3.22
C ASP A 109 13.39 -0.30 -3.21
N PRO A 110 13.80 0.24 -4.37
CA PRO A 110 14.48 1.52 -4.45
C PRO A 110 13.50 2.69 -4.27
N PRO A 111 13.97 3.88 -3.85
CA PRO A 111 13.11 5.05 -3.80
C PRO A 111 12.56 5.41 -5.20
N ALA A 112 11.38 5.99 -5.23
CA ALA A 112 10.78 6.46 -6.47
C ALA A 112 11.68 7.51 -7.17
N ALA A 113 11.75 7.43 -8.50
CA ALA A 113 12.47 8.43 -9.28
C ALA A 113 11.76 9.80 -9.19
N PRO A 114 12.50 10.92 -9.09
CA PRO A 114 11.92 12.26 -9.12
C PRO A 114 11.42 12.59 -10.53
N MET A 115 10.09 12.55 -10.73
CA MET A 115 9.47 12.87 -12.01
C MET A 115 8.67 14.18 -11.94
N PRO A 116 8.66 15.01 -13.02
CA PRO A 116 7.72 16.11 -13.13
C PRO A 116 6.27 15.60 -13.13
N PRO A 117 5.28 16.49 -12.86
CA PRO A 117 3.88 16.16 -13.08
C PRO A 117 3.66 15.66 -14.52
N GLN A 118 3.01 14.51 -14.64
CA GLN A 118 2.74 13.86 -15.93
C GLN A 118 1.34 14.24 -16.43
N PRO A 119 1.13 14.32 -17.76
CA PRO A 119 -0.21 14.49 -18.31
C PRO A 119 -1.13 13.35 -17.87
N PRO A 120 -2.44 13.59 -17.70
CA PRO A 120 -3.36 12.52 -17.34
C PRO A 120 -3.38 11.45 -18.42
N ARG A 121 -3.58 10.19 -18.00
CA ARG A 121 -3.75 9.05 -18.89
C ARG A 121 -4.92 9.29 -19.84
N LEU A 122 -4.78 8.86 -21.09
CA LEU A 122 -5.86 9.01 -22.06
C LEU A 122 -7.05 8.12 -21.65
N GLY A 123 -8.26 8.59 -21.91
CA GLY A 123 -9.48 7.90 -21.51
C GLY A 123 -9.68 6.53 -22.18
N PHE A 124 -10.78 5.86 -21.82
CA PHE A 124 -11.12 4.52 -22.28
C PHE A 124 -11.07 4.38 -23.82
N GLY A 125 -10.28 3.42 -24.32
CA GLY A 125 -10.29 3.00 -25.73
C GLY A 125 -9.06 3.36 -26.56
N GLU A 126 -8.13 4.17 -26.05
CA GLU A 126 -6.83 4.35 -26.70
C GLU A 126 -5.83 3.26 -26.23
N PRO A 127 -5.18 2.50 -27.15
CA PRO A 127 -4.14 1.56 -26.77
C PRO A 127 -2.99 2.32 -26.12
N GLU A 128 -2.75 2.08 -24.83
CA GLU A 128 -1.54 2.55 -24.18
C GLU A 128 -0.37 1.65 -24.60
N GLU A 129 0.83 2.21 -24.72
CA GLU A 129 2.03 1.39 -24.56
C GLU A 129 1.92 0.73 -23.18
N PRO A 130 2.12 -0.60 -23.08
CA PRO A 130 2.15 -1.23 -21.76
C PRO A 130 3.15 -0.46 -20.93
N GLU A 131 2.75 0.02 -19.75
CA GLU A 131 3.69 0.59 -18.80
C GLU A 131 4.84 -0.41 -18.67
N ASP A 132 6.02 -0.02 -19.12
CA ASP A 132 7.26 -0.80 -18.99
C ASP A 132 7.65 -1.03 -17.51
N SER A 133 6.76 -0.78 -16.54
CA SER A 133 7.14 -0.48 -15.16
C SER A 133 6.48 -1.28 -14.04
N GLU A 134 5.75 -2.37 -14.29
CA GLU A 134 5.26 -3.23 -13.19
C GLU A 134 5.50 -4.75 -13.36
N SER A 135 5.99 -5.22 -14.51
CA SER A 135 6.29 -6.65 -14.67
C SER A 135 7.60 -7.09 -14.02
N THR A 136 8.52 -6.15 -13.77
CA THR A 136 9.85 -6.45 -13.23
C THR A 136 9.96 -5.95 -11.79
N VAL A 137 10.30 -6.85 -10.87
CA VAL A 137 10.56 -6.48 -9.47
C VAL A 137 11.77 -5.56 -9.40
N LYS A 138 11.58 -4.38 -8.81
CA LYS A 138 12.66 -3.44 -8.51
C LYS A 138 13.38 -3.92 -7.26
N ALA A 139 14.56 -4.49 -7.40
CA ALA A 139 15.33 -5.08 -6.30
C ALA A 139 16.77 -4.56 -6.24
N ASP A 140 17.01 -3.36 -6.76
CA ASP A 140 18.29 -2.66 -6.77
C ASP A 140 18.45 -1.67 -5.60
N GLY A 141 17.41 -1.50 -4.78
CA GLY A 141 17.51 -0.80 -3.50
C GLY A 141 18.50 -1.50 -2.57
N LYS A 142 19.30 -0.70 -1.86
CA LYS A 142 20.34 -1.23 -0.95
C LYS A 142 19.80 -1.38 0.46
N TYR A 143 20.30 -2.40 1.16
CA TYR A 143 20.11 -2.52 2.62
C TYR A 143 20.75 -1.37 3.39
N ALA A 144 20.42 -1.26 4.68
CA ALA A 144 21.08 -0.39 5.64
C ALA A 144 22.62 -0.49 5.55
N ALA A 145 23.31 0.63 5.73
CA ALA A 145 24.74 0.77 5.45
C ALA A 145 25.65 -0.12 6.34
N ASP A 146 25.14 -0.57 7.48
CA ASP A 146 25.82 -1.48 8.43
C ASP A 146 25.53 -2.96 8.17
N VAL A 147 24.74 -3.29 7.15
CA VAL A 147 24.59 -4.68 6.68
C VAL A 147 25.89 -5.12 6.00
N PRO A 148 26.53 -6.21 6.46
CA PRO A 148 27.79 -6.68 5.90
C PRO A 148 27.60 -7.25 4.50
N ALA A 149 28.61 -7.10 3.65
CA ALA A 149 28.58 -7.50 2.24
C ALA A 149 28.45 -9.02 2.01
N ASP A 150 28.70 -9.84 3.04
CA ASP A 150 28.51 -11.29 2.96
C ASP A 150 27.04 -11.71 3.13
N PHE A 151 26.16 -10.81 3.56
CA PHE A 151 24.73 -10.99 3.41
C PHE A 151 24.31 -10.74 1.95
N GLN A 152 24.08 -11.82 1.21
CA GLN A 152 23.70 -11.75 -0.21
C GLN A 152 22.23 -11.38 -0.43
N GLY A 153 21.38 -11.43 0.60
CA GLY A 153 20.00 -10.95 0.54
C GLY A 153 19.04 -11.73 -0.37
N ASN A 154 19.45 -12.87 -0.96
CA ASN A 154 18.64 -13.62 -1.94
C ASN A 154 17.20 -13.90 -1.46
N HIS A 155 16.21 -13.59 -2.29
CA HIS A 155 14.79 -13.77 -1.99
C HIS A 155 13.92 -13.82 -3.26
N PHE A 156 12.64 -14.11 -3.08
CA PHE A 156 11.57 -14.04 -4.08
C PHE A 156 10.40 -13.23 -3.53
N SER A 157 10.55 -11.91 -3.50
CA SER A 157 9.54 -10.99 -2.96
C SER A 157 9.44 -9.74 -3.81
N GLY A 158 8.23 -9.19 -3.95
CA GLY A 158 7.98 -7.98 -4.72
C GLY A 158 6.98 -7.07 -4.05
N TRP A 159 7.23 -5.76 -4.10
CA TRP A 159 6.40 -4.75 -3.46
C TRP A 159 5.01 -4.76 -4.08
N GLY A 160 3.98 -4.77 -3.24
CA GLY A 160 2.59 -4.83 -3.69
C GLY A 160 2.11 -6.19 -4.21
N TRP A 161 2.99 -7.22 -4.26
CA TRP A 161 2.60 -8.54 -4.74
C TRP A 161 1.48 -9.16 -3.91
N GLN A 162 0.53 -9.73 -4.63
CA GLN A 162 -0.49 -10.62 -4.10
C GLN A 162 0.03 -12.07 -4.14
N LEU A 163 -0.49 -12.91 -3.25
CA LEU A 163 -0.27 -14.35 -3.26
C LEU A 163 -0.66 -14.95 -4.61
N GLY A 164 -1.77 -14.47 -5.18
CA GLY A 164 -2.20 -14.85 -6.52
C GLY A 164 -1.15 -14.67 -7.63
N GLN A 165 -0.31 -13.62 -7.55
CA GLN A 165 0.75 -13.41 -8.54
C GLN A 165 1.93 -14.36 -8.29
N ALA A 166 2.29 -14.59 -7.03
CA ALA A 166 3.39 -15.49 -6.68
C ALA A 166 3.05 -16.96 -6.95
N GLU A 167 1.79 -17.35 -6.83
CA GLU A 167 1.26 -18.69 -7.15
C GLU A 167 1.63 -19.11 -8.58
N ASP A 168 1.41 -18.23 -9.57
CA ASP A 168 1.72 -18.52 -10.98
C ASP A 168 3.22 -18.69 -11.26
N MET A 169 4.08 -18.18 -10.38
CA MET A 169 5.53 -18.14 -10.56
C MET A 169 6.29 -19.18 -9.72
N ILE A 170 5.74 -19.59 -8.58
CA ILE A 170 6.51 -20.32 -7.54
C ILE A 170 7.07 -21.65 -8.05
N ARG A 171 6.36 -22.36 -8.93
CA ARG A 171 6.84 -23.62 -9.51
C ARG A 171 8.18 -23.43 -10.23
N ASN A 172 8.28 -22.38 -11.03
CA ASN A 172 9.49 -22.07 -11.80
C ASN A 172 10.64 -21.67 -10.88
N VAL A 173 10.34 -20.87 -9.85
CA VAL A 173 11.33 -20.43 -8.85
C VAL A 173 11.85 -21.63 -8.04
N VAL A 174 10.97 -22.50 -7.53
CA VAL A 174 11.39 -23.70 -6.80
C VAL A 174 12.18 -24.64 -7.71
N SER A 175 11.76 -24.80 -8.97
CA SER A 175 12.49 -25.61 -9.95
C SER A 175 13.92 -25.08 -10.19
N ALA A 176 14.08 -23.76 -10.30
CA ALA A 176 15.37 -23.14 -10.58
C ALA A 176 16.32 -23.11 -9.38
N TYR A 177 15.81 -22.78 -8.19
CA TYR A 177 16.65 -22.55 -7.00
C TYR A 177 16.75 -23.77 -6.07
N GLN A 178 15.87 -24.77 -6.24
CA GLN A 178 15.83 -26.02 -5.48
C GLN A 178 15.88 -25.82 -3.94
N PRO A 179 15.05 -24.93 -3.34
CA PRO A 179 15.06 -24.69 -1.89
C PRO A 179 14.63 -25.95 -1.12
N ASP A 180 15.25 -26.20 0.02
CA ASP A 180 14.82 -27.21 1.00
C ASP A 180 13.70 -26.67 1.90
N LEU A 181 13.71 -25.35 2.13
CA LEU A 181 12.79 -24.62 2.98
C LEU A 181 12.26 -23.38 2.26
N VAL A 182 10.94 -23.17 2.29
CA VAL A 182 10.30 -21.92 1.89
C VAL A 182 9.76 -21.23 3.12
N LEU A 183 10.20 -20.00 3.37
CA LEU A 183 9.60 -19.11 4.36
C LEU A 183 8.70 -18.14 3.60
N THR A 184 7.39 -18.16 3.84
CA THR A 184 6.47 -17.26 3.13
C THR A 184 5.70 -16.36 4.09
N LEU A 185 5.66 -15.06 3.78
CA LEU A 185 4.80 -14.07 4.43
C LEU A 185 4.13 -13.25 3.32
N LEU A 186 2.99 -13.74 2.86
CA LEU A 186 2.28 -13.24 1.68
C LEU A 186 0.77 -13.45 1.84
N GLY A 187 -0.03 -12.60 1.20
CA GLY A 187 -1.49 -12.66 1.25
C GLY A 187 -2.15 -11.39 1.81
N PHE A 188 -1.37 -10.48 2.41
CA PHE A 188 -1.92 -9.21 2.90
C PHE A 188 -2.52 -8.40 1.75
N ASN A 189 -1.82 -8.27 0.62
CA ASN A 189 -2.29 -7.47 -0.52
C ASN A 189 -3.53 -8.05 -1.19
N ASP A 190 -3.75 -9.37 -1.17
CA ASP A 190 -4.98 -10.00 -1.68
C ASP A 190 -6.19 -9.50 -0.90
N ILE A 191 -6.13 -9.50 0.43
CA ILE A 191 -7.21 -9.00 1.31
C ILE A 191 -7.26 -7.47 1.28
N GLY A 192 -6.10 -6.82 1.38
CA GLY A 192 -5.93 -5.38 1.50
C GLY A 192 -6.36 -4.61 0.27
N TRP A 193 -5.91 -5.04 -0.91
CA TRP A 193 -6.03 -4.26 -2.15
C TRP A 193 -6.72 -5.05 -3.28
N GLY A 194 -6.65 -6.38 -3.24
CA GLY A 194 -7.44 -7.25 -4.11
C GLY A 194 -8.89 -7.40 -3.67
N PHE A 195 -9.23 -6.95 -2.45
CA PHE A 195 -10.56 -7.11 -1.82
C PHE A 195 -11.02 -8.58 -1.78
N CYS A 196 -10.07 -9.51 -1.78
CA CYS A 196 -10.35 -10.95 -1.70
C CYS A 196 -10.88 -11.30 -0.31
N GLN A 197 -11.84 -12.22 -0.27
CA GLN A 197 -12.27 -12.84 0.99
C GLN A 197 -11.21 -13.82 1.49
N ALA A 198 -11.17 -14.04 2.81
CA ALA A 198 -10.21 -14.96 3.43
C ALA A 198 -10.20 -16.36 2.80
N SER A 199 -11.38 -16.87 2.42
CA SER A 199 -11.55 -18.19 1.78
C SER A 199 -10.86 -18.28 0.41
N GLU A 200 -10.84 -17.19 -0.36
CA GLU A 200 -10.16 -17.11 -1.65
C GLU A 200 -8.63 -17.14 -1.44
N VAL A 201 -8.12 -16.35 -0.50
CA VAL A 201 -6.69 -16.30 -0.19
C VAL A 201 -6.19 -17.64 0.36
N LEU A 202 -6.98 -18.33 1.19
CA LEU A 202 -6.67 -19.69 1.64
C LEU A 202 -6.62 -20.71 0.49
N LYS A 203 -7.48 -20.54 -0.53
CA LYS A 203 -7.41 -21.37 -1.74
C LYS A 203 -6.11 -21.10 -2.50
N ARG A 204 -5.77 -19.84 -2.75
CA ARG A 204 -4.50 -19.44 -3.38
C ARG A 204 -3.28 -19.96 -2.61
N MET A 205 -3.32 -19.94 -1.27
CA MET A 205 -2.24 -20.53 -0.45
C MET A 205 -2.12 -22.04 -0.62
N ARG A 206 -3.25 -22.76 -0.73
CA ARG A 206 -3.24 -24.19 -1.05
C ARG A 206 -2.57 -24.44 -2.40
N ASP A 207 -2.96 -23.68 -3.41
CA ASP A 207 -2.52 -23.84 -4.79
C ASP A 207 -1.02 -23.47 -4.92
N PHE A 208 -0.58 -22.40 -4.26
CA PHE A 208 0.84 -22.03 -4.11
C PHE A 208 1.69 -23.16 -3.49
N ILE A 209 1.21 -23.79 -2.41
CA ILE A 209 1.89 -24.93 -1.77
C ILE A 209 1.96 -26.14 -2.72
N GLN A 210 0.88 -26.39 -3.48
CA GLN A 210 0.83 -27.49 -4.44
C GLN A 210 1.81 -27.27 -5.60
N GLU A 211 1.92 -26.07 -6.14
CA GLU A 211 2.87 -25.75 -7.21
C GLU A 211 4.33 -25.83 -6.73
N ALA A 212 4.62 -25.39 -5.50
CA ALA A 212 5.95 -25.58 -4.90
C ALA A 212 6.30 -27.09 -4.79
N ARG A 213 5.36 -27.91 -4.29
CA ARG A 213 5.54 -29.37 -4.19
C ARG A 213 5.62 -30.07 -5.54
N ALA A 214 4.93 -29.56 -6.56
CA ALA A 214 5.00 -30.08 -7.92
C ALA A 214 6.38 -29.87 -8.54
N ALA A 215 7.11 -28.82 -8.14
CA ALA A 215 8.50 -28.59 -8.53
C ALA A 215 9.49 -29.41 -7.69
N LYS A 216 9.26 -29.52 -6.37
CA LYS A 216 10.10 -30.29 -5.44
C LYS A 216 9.25 -30.99 -4.38
N PRO A 217 8.98 -32.31 -4.50
CA PRO A 217 8.02 -33.03 -3.64
C PRO A 217 8.35 -33.08 -2.14
N ASP A 218 9.60 -32.80 -1.76
CA ASP A 218 10.10 -32.83 -0.38
C ASP A 218 10.37 -31.44 0.21
N VAL A 219 10.03 -30.36 -0.51
CA VAL A 219 10.21 -28.98 -0.01
C VAL A 219 9.39 -28.75 1.27
N ALA A 220 10.01 -28.22 2.32
CA ALA A 220 9.33 -27.79 3.54
C ALA A 220 8.83 -26.35 3.38
N LEU A 221 7.69 -26.01 3.97
CA LEU A 221 7.16 -24.64 3.97
C LEU A 221 6.74 -24.19 5.38
N LEU A 222 7.22 -23.00 5.76
CA LEU A 222 6.82 -22.26 6.95
C LEU A 222 6.00 -21.05 6.48
N VAL A 223 4.70 -21.08 6.77
CA VAL A 223 3.72 -20.12 6.26
C VAL A 223 3.34 -19.15 7.37
N GLY A 224 3.81 -17.91 7.25
CA GLY A 224 3.43 -16.79 8.10
C GLY A 224 1.96 -16.46 7.94
N ASN A 225 1.25 -16.35 9.06
CA ASN A 225 -0.08 -15.75 9.06
C ASN A 225 0.03 -14.21 8.85
N ILE A 226 -1.04 -13.60 8.35
CA ILE A 226 -1.04 -12.21 7.88
C ILE A 226 -1.03 -11.25 9.08
N PRO A 227 -0.08 -10.31 9.20
CA PRO A 227 -0.08 -9.33 10.28
C PRO A 227 -1.30 -8.41 10.19
N GLN A 228 -1.78 -7.96 11.34
CA GLN A 228 -2.78 -6.90 11.40
C GLN A 228 -2.13 -5.53 11.15
N ARG A 229 -2.97 -4.52 10.88
CA ARG A 229 -2.57 -3.13 10.65
C ARG A 229 -3.40 -2.15 11.45
N ARG A 230 -2.96 -0.90 11.51
CA ARG A 230 -3.77 0.23 12.02
C ARG A 230 -5.07 0.31 11.22
N TYR A 231 -6.18 0.55 11.92
CA TYR A 231 -7.52 0.61 11.33
C TYR A 231 -7.58 1.61 10.17
N MET A 232 -8.29 1.22 9.12
CA MET A 232 -8.57 2.05 7.96
C MET A 232 -10.08 2.26 7.87
N ASN A 233 -10.51 3.50 7.97
CA ASN A 233 -11.93 3.85 7.93
C ASN A 233 -12.60 3.30 6.68
N GLY A 234 -13.74 2.63 6.86
CA GLY A 234 -14.48 1.99 5.77
C GLY A 234 -13.92 0.63 5.33
N ARG A 235 -12.89 0.11 6.00
CA ARG A 235 -12.26 -1.19 5.67
C ARG A 235 -12.39 -2.22 6.78
N GLN A 236 -13.61 -2.37 7.32
CA GLN A 236 -13.93 -3.40 8.30
C GLN A 236 -13.72 -4.82 7.74
N ASP A 237 -13.97 -4.99 6.45
CA ASP A 237 -13.70 -6.21 5.68
C ASP A 237 -12.25 -6.69 5.82
N LEU A 238 -11.28 -5.76 5.86
CA LEU A 238 -9.86 -6.09 5.96
C LEU A 238 -9.52 -6.72 7.32
N LEU A 239 -10.04 -6.16 8.40
CA LEU A 239 -9.85 -6.67 9.76
C LEU A 239 -10.46 -8.07 9.91
N GLU A 240 -11.69 -8.25 9.44
CA GLU A 240 -12.44 -9.50 9.53
C GLU A 240 -11.80 -10.60 8.68
N ASN A 241 -11.47 -10.32 7.42
CA ASN A 241 -10.83 -11.29 6.54
C ASN A 241 -9.42 -11.66 6.99
N THR A 242 -8.64 -10.71 7.51
CA THR A 242 -7.31 -11.02 8.09
C THR A 242 -7.45 -11.95 9.30
N THR A 243 -8.44 -11.70 10.16
CA THR A 243 -8.72 -12.54 11.33
C THR A 243 -9.15 -13.95 10.92
N GLU A 244 -10.08 -14.06 9.97
CA GLU A 244 -10.58 -15.34 9.47
C GLU A 244 -9.47 -16.15 8.78
N TYR A 245 -8.67 -15.52 7.90
CA TYR A 245 -7.53 -16.18 7.24
C TYR A 245 -6.57 -16.76 8.29
N ASN A 246 -6.19 -15.96 9.29
CA ASN A 246 -5.26 -16.38 10.34
C ASN A 246 -5.80 -17.52 11.20
N GLN A 247 -7.10 -17.53 11.48
CA GLN A 247 -7.76 -18.61 12.24
C GLN A 247 -7.80 -19.93 11.46
N GLN A 248 -7.97 -19.86 10.14
CA GLN A 248 -8.15 -21.05 9.29
C GLN A 248 -6.84 -21.60 8.72
N LEU A 249 -5.78 -20.79 8.60
CA LEU A 249 -4.51 -21.20 8.01
C LEU A 249 -3.93 -22.49 8.65
N PRO A 250 -3.85 -22.65 10.00
CA PRO A 250 -3.35 -23.88 10.60
C PRO A 250 -4.20 -25.11 10.24
N ARG A 251 -5.52 -24.95 10.09
CA ARG A 251 -6.43 -26.04 9.70
C ARG A 251 -6.22 -26.44 8.24
N LEU A 252 -6.00 -25.46 7.35
CA LEU A 252 -5.63 -25.71 5.96
C LEU A 252 -4.34 -26.53 5.89
N LEU A 253 -3.27 -26.08 6.55
CA LEU A 253 -1.97 -26.76 6.52
C LEU A 253 -2.05 -28.18 7.09
N ALA A 254 -2.80 -28.39 8.17
CA ALA A 254 -3.04 -29.71 8.72
C ALA A 254 -3.81 -30.63 7.75
N ALA A 255 -4.77 -30.09 6.99
CA ALA A 255 -5.57 -30.86 6.03
C ALA A 255 -4.78 -31.31 4.79
N ILE A 256 -3.72 -30.58 4.42
CA ILE A 256 -2.87 -30.89 3.24
C ILE A 256 -1.47 -31.38 3.62
N ARG A 257 -1.30 -31.84 4.87
CA ARG A 257 -0.03 -32.38 5.36
C ARG A 257 0.48 -33.53 4.49
N SER A 258 1.80 -33.64 4.39
CA SER A 258 2.49 -34.80 3.81
C SER A 258 3.66 -35.14 4.72
N ASP A 259 3.99 -36.43 4.85
CA ASP A 259 5.16 -36.87 5.60
C ASP A 259 6.47 -36.54 4.85
N SER A 260 6.40 -36.34 3.53
CA SER A 260 7.56 -35.98 2.70
C SER A 260 7.84 -34.47 2.64
N SER A 261 6.83 -33.63 2.90
CA SER A 261 6.89 -32.17 2.73
C SER A 261 6.24 -31.50 3.93
N LEU A 262 7.10 -31.05 4.84
CA LEU A 262 6.70 -30.47 6.13
C LEU A 262 6.01 -29.12 5.93
N LEU A 263 4.89 -28.93 6.62
CA LEU A 263 4.16 -27.66 6.64
C LEU A 263 4.00 -27.18 8.07
N GLN A 264 4.33 -25.92 8.31
CA GLN A 264 4.16 -25.31 9.62
C GLN A 264 3.64 -23.88 9.51
N ALA A 265 2.61 -23.54 10.30
CA ALA A 265 2.18 -22.16 10.43
C ALA A 265 3.15 -21.39 11.33
N VAL A 266 3.50 -20.16 10.94
CA VAL A 266 4.27 -19.20 11.74
C VAL A 266 3.33 -18.11 12.23
N ASN A 267 3.29 -17.88 13.54
CA ASN A 267 2.36 -16.92 14.15
C ASN A 267 2.94 -15.49 14.17
N VAL A 268 3.19 -14.94 12.98
CA VAL A 268 3.69 -13.57 12.79
C VAL A 268 2.73 -12.55 13.36
N ALA A 269 1.42 -12.69 13.12
CA ALA A 269 0.39 -11.76 13.56
C ALA A 269 0.31 -11.57 15.08
N ARG A 270 0.75 -12.57 15.87
CA ARG A 270 0.86 -12.44 17.33
C ARG A 270 2.15 -11.75 17.76
N GLY A 271 3.23 -11.96 17.02
CA GLY A 271 4.54 -11.38 17.33
C GLY A 271 4.71 -9.95 16.83
N TYR A 272 3.97 -9.56 15.78
CA TYR A 272 4.04 -8.25 15.16
C TYR A 272 3.10 -7.26 15.85
N SER A 273 3.67 -6.23 16.48
CA SER A 273 2.94 -5.25 17.31
C SER A 273 2.19 -4.23 16.47
N CYS A 274 1.22 -4.69 15.67
CA CYS A 274 0.25 -3.87 14.95
C CYS A 274 -1.17 -4.42 15.11
N THR A 275 -2.08 -3.53 15.48
CA THR A 275 -3.50 -3.80 15.71
C THR A 275 -4.33 -2.64 15.12
N PRO A 276 -5.67 -2.78 15.04
CA PRO A 276 -6.54 -1.68 14.63
C PRO A 276 -6.31 -0.39 15.44
N ASP A 277 -5.96 -0.50 16.72
CA ASP A 277 -5.78 0.63 17.64
C ASP A 277 -4.41 1.32 17.49
N GLY A 278 -3.40 0.65 16.94
CA GLY A 278 -2.07 1.21 16.81
C GLY A 278 -1.07 0.24 16.19
N CYS A 279 0.00 0.78 15.62
CA CYS A 279 1.03 -0.03 14.96
C CYS A 279 2.45 0.41 15.33
N PRO A 280 2.89 0.21 16.58
CA PRO A 280 4.28 0.47 16.98
C PRO A 280 5.35 -0.21 16.12
N ALA A 281 5.04 -1.38 15.54
CA ALA A 281 5.97 -2.13 14.71
C ALA A 281 6.01 -1.68 13.24
N GLY A 282 5.08 -0.82 12.81
CA GLY A 282 4.97 -0.40 11.41
C GLY A 282 5.00 1.12 11.22
N TYR A 283 5.69 1.58 10.19
CA TYR A 283 5.94 3.01 9.99
C TYR A 283 4.79 3.77 9.32
N ASP A 284 3.89 3.09 8.62
CA ASP A 284 2.72 3.67 7.94
C ASP A 284 1.40 3.03 8.40
N GLY A 285 1.46 2.33 9.52
CA GLY A 285 0.37 1.51 10.03
C GLY A 285 0.38 0.07 9.54
N LEU A 286 1.34 -0.35 8.70
CA LEU A 286 1.51 -1.76 8.29
C LEU A 286 2.97 -2.18 8.11
N HIS A 287 3.78 -1.45 7.34
CA HIS A 287 5.09 -1.93 6.88
C HIS A 287 6.14 -1.85 7.99
N PRO A 288 7.03 -2.86 8.14
CA PRO A 288 7.93 -2.95 9.28
C PRO A 288 8.86 -1.74 9.44
N ASN A 289 8.89 -1.18 10.65
CA ASN A 289 10.03 -0.41 11.14
C ASN A 289 11.05 -1.37 11.79
N MET A 290 12.09 -0.81 12.42
CA MET A 290 13.12 -1.59 13.09
C MET A 290 12.58 -2.63 14.09
N LEU A 291 11.59 -2.26 14.90
CA LEU A 291 10.94 -3.17 15.84
C LEU A 291 10.25 -4.31 15.08
N GLY A 292 9.46 -3.95 14.06
CA GLY A 292 8.75 -4.92 13.23
C GLY A 292 9.65 -5.92 12.52
N GLU A 293 10.83 -5.50 12.06
CA GLU A 293 11.83 -6.39 11.47
C GLU A 293 12.29 -7.47 12.46
N PHE A 294 12.58 -7.08 13.71
CA PHE A 294 12.97 -8.02 14.77
C PHE A 294 11.81 -8.93 15.18
N GLU A 295 10.60 -8.40 15.30
CA GLU A 295 9.41 -9.16 15.69
C GLU A 295 9.02 -10.24 14.66
N ILE A 296 9.08 -9.92 13.36
CA ILE A 296 8.84 -10.91 12.31
C ILE A 296 9.94 -11.99 12.32
N ALA A 297 11.21 -11.58 12.43
CA ALA A 297 12.33 -12.53 12.52
C ALA A 297 12.25 -13.40 13.78
N HIS A 298 11.80 -12.85 14.91
CA HIS A 298 11.51 -13.59 16.13
C HIS A 298 10.48 -14.69 15.87
N ALA A 299 9.33 -14.37 15.26
CA ALA A 299 8.29 -15.36 14.99
C ALA A 299 8.78 -16.55 14.14
N PHE A 300 9.56 -16.29 13.09
CA PHE A 300 10.17 -17.34 12.28
C PHE A 300 11.21 -18.14 13.05
N SER A 301 12.13 -17.47 13.75
CA SER A 301 13.18 -18.14 14.55
C SER A 301 12.60 -19.00 15.68
N LEU A 302 11.52 -18.54 16.33
CA LEU A 302 10.80 -19.28 17.35
C LEU A 302 10.23 -20.58 16.79
N THR A 303 9.59 -20.50 15.62
CA THR A 303 9.05 -21.69 14.95
C THR A 303 10.16 -22.67 14.56
N LEU A 304 11.27 -22.16 14.01
CA LEU A 304 12.45 -22.97 13.68
C LEU A 304 13.05 -23.65 14.92
N HIS A 305 13.13 -22.96 16.05
CA HIS A 305 13.64 -23.51 17.30
C HIS A 305 12.70 -24.55 17.92
N GLU A 306 11.43 -24.21 18.10
CA GLU A 306 10.46 -25.05 18.80
C GLU A 306 10.09 -26.29 17.98
N CYS A 307 9.78 -26.13 16.70
CA CYS A 307 9.27 -27.21 15.85
C CYS A 307 10.38 -28.02 15.17
N PHE A 308 11.53 -27.40 14.88
CA PHE A 308 12.61 -28.04 14.11
C PHE A 308 13.92 -28.19 14.89
N GLY A 309 14.03 -27.62 16.09
CA GLY A 309 15.24 -27.72 16.91
C GLY A 309 16.43 -26.95 16.34
N ILE A 310 16.17 -25.92 15.52
CA ILE A 310 17.20 -25.08 14.94
C ILE A 310 17.60 -23.97 15.92
N GLY A 311 18.89 -23.92 16.23
CA GLY A 311 19.51 -22.97 17.14
C GLY A 311 19.20 -23.17 18.62
N ASP A 312 19.99 -22.52 19.47
CA ASP A 312 19.93 -22.71 20.93
C ASP A 312 18.71 -22.03 21.59
N ALA A 313 18.23 -20.93 21.01
CA ALA A 313 17.01 -20.21 21.40
C ALA A 313 16.48 -19.39 20.20
N ALA A 314 15.24 -18.89 20.30
CA ALA A 314 14.70 -17.93 19.34
C ALA A 314 15.45 -16.58 19.39
N LEU A 315 15.40 -15.80 18.31
CA LEU A 315 15.95 -14.43 18.27
C LEU A 315 15.27 -13.57 19.33
N GLU A 316 16.02 -12.84 20.15
CA GLU A 316 15.45 -11.89 21.10
C GLU A 316 15.20 -10.53 20.45
N VAL A 317 14.03 -9.93 20.72
CA VAL A 317 13.71 -8.58 20.26
C VAL A 317 14.40 -7.56 21.18
N PRO A 318 15.23 -6.65 20.67
CA PRO A 318 15.94 -5.67 21.49
C PRO A 318 15.00 -4.75 22.27
N SER A 319 15.45 -4.28 23.43
CA SER A 319 14.74 -3.25 24.18
C SER A 319 14.70 -1.93 23.38
N PRO A 320 13.75 -1.01 23.63
CA PRO A 320 13.73 0.31 22.99
C PRO A 320 15.03 1.10 23.15
N ARG A 321 15.82 0.84 24.20
CA ARG A 321 17.11 1.48 24.45
C ARG A 321 18.21 0.96 23.51
N ASP A 322 18.15 -0.32 23.15
CA ASP A 322 19.16 -1.01 22.34
C ASP A 322 18.75 -1.12 20.86
N MET A 323 17.52 -0.71 20.54
CA MET A 323 16.98 -0.71 19.19
C MET A 323 17.79 0.20 18.27
N PRO A 324 18.32 -0.31 17.14
CA PRO A 324 19.01 0.51 16.16
C PRO A 324 18.12 1.63 15.64
N GLN A 325 18.73 2.77 15.32
CA GLN A 325 18.01 3.94 14.83
C GLN A 325 18.23 4.11 13.33
N ARG A 326 17.14 4.30 12.60
CA ARG A 326 17.21 4.63 11.18
C ARG A 326 17.77 6.05 10.99
N PRO A 327 18.70 6.27 10.04
CA PRO A 327 19.17 7.61 9.71
C PRO A 327 18.02 8.56 9.30
N ARG A 328 18.03 9.78 9.84
CA ARG A 328 17.02 10.83 9.57
C ARG A 328 17.68 12.18 9.35
N HIS A 329 18.59 12.23 8.38
CA HIS A 329 19.30 13.46 8.03
C HIS A 329 18.34 14.52 7.47
N VAL A 330 18.59 15.78 7.81
CA VAL A 330 17.86 16.91 7.22
C VAL A 330 18.28 17.02 5.75
N PRO A 331 17.31 17.08 4.80
CA PRO A 331 17.63 17.27 3.39
C PRO A 331 18.49 18.52 3.17
N THR A 332 19.49 18.38 2.31
CA THR A 332 20.40 19.47 1.92
C THR A 332 20.16 19.87 0.48
N ASN A 333 20.72 21.01 0.07
CA ASN A 333 20.54 21.56 -1.28
C ASN A 333 19.06 21.70 -1.70
N VAL A 334 18.22 22.15 -0.76
CA VAL A 334 16.81 22.45 -1.02
C VAL A 334 16.69 23.69 -1.89
N VAL A 335 16.31 23.51 -3.15
CA VAL A 335 16.21 24.56 -4.15
C VAL A 335 14.78 24.63 -4.68
N ALA A 336 14.10 25.74 -4.41
CA ALA A 336 12.84 26.11 -5.06
C ALA A 336 13.11 26.95 -6.31
N ARG A 337 12.41 26.69 -7.41
CA ARG A 337 12.50 27.45 -8.67
C ARG A 337 11.11 27.64 -9.28
N GLY A 338 10.86 28.82 -9.86
CA GLY A 338 9.70 29.01 -10.72
C GLY A 338 9.79 28.09 -11.94
N ALA A 339 8.70 27.40 -12.24
CA ALA A 339 8.55 26.43 -13.33
C ALA A 339 7.26 26.71 -14.13
N PRO A 340 7.11 26.23 -15.37
CA PRO A 340 5.95 26.55 -16.21
C PRO A 340 4.59 26.35 -15.51
N MET A 341 4.45 25.29 -14.70
CA MET A 341 3.22 24.99 -13.94
C MET A 341 3.14 25.66 -12.56
N GLY A 342 4.16 26.40 -12.11
CA GLY A 342 4.18 27.02 -10.79
C GLY A 342 5.57 27.08 -10.16
N VAL A 343 5.80 26.26 -9.14
CA VAL A 343 7.10 26.12 -8.46
C VAL A 343 7.48 24.65 -8.38
N THR A 344 8.72 24.35 -8.74
CA THR A 344 9.36 23.05 -8.51
C THR A 344 10.39 23.19 -7.39
N VAL A 345 10.41 22.22 -6.50
CA VAL A 345 11.37 22.13 -5.39
C VAL A 345 12.11 20.81 -5.48
N THR A 346 13.43 20.86 -5.41
CA THR A 346 14.32 19.68 -5.44
C THR A 346 15.31 19.74 -4.29
N TRP A 347 15.84 18.58 -3.89
CA TRP A 347 16.87 18.46 -2.86
C TRP A 347 17.74 17.23 -3.09
N ASP A 348 18.85 17.12 -2.35
CA ASP A 348 19.66 15.90 -2.38
C ASP A 348 18.91 14.77 -1.69
N ALA A 349 18.83 13.62 -2.37
CA ALA A 349 18.22 12.43 -1.80
C ALA A 349 18.98 11.99 -0.54
N VAL A 350 18.23 11.68 0.52
CA VAL A 350 18.75 11.14 1.76
C VAL A 350 18.66 9.62 1.67
N PHE A 351 19.81 8.95 1.70
CA PHE A 351 19.88 7.48 1.68
C PHE A 351 19.04 6.87 2.81
N GLY A 352 18.18 5.93 2.46
CA GLY A 352 17.27 5.28 3.40
C GLY A 352 16.08 6.14 3.84
N ALA A 353 15.85 7.33 3.28
CA ALA A 353 14.60 8.03 3.51
C ALA A 353 13.43 7.23 2.92
N ARG A 354 12.36 7.03 3.70
CA ARG A 354 11.10 6.45 3.16
C ARG A 354 10.24 7.46 2.41
N GLY A 355 10.54 8.74 2.61
CA GLY A 355 9.85 9.85 1.98
C GLY A 355 10.24 11.15 2.65
N TYR A 356 9.53 12.21 2.29
CA TYR A 356 9.77 13.55 2.77
C TYR A 356 8.45 14.24 3.09
N ASP A 357 8.43 15.04 4.15
CA ASP A 357 7.40 16.07 4.25
C ASP A 357 7.95 17.35 3.58
N VAL A 358 7.11 17.96 2.76
CA VAL A 358 7.34 19.27 2.16
C VAL A 358 6.27 20.21 2.69
N ARG A 359 6.70 21.28 3.36
CA ARG A 359 5.78 22.34 3.74
C ARG A 359 5.96 23.56 2.86
N ASN A 360 4.85 24.19 2.49
CA ASN A 360 4.82 25.36 1.65
C ASN A 360 3.84 26.41 2.16
N ARG A 361 4.10 27.68 1.82
CA ARG A 361 3.16 28.79 2.02
C ARG A 361 3.48 29.93 1.06
N MET A 362 2.49 30.77 0.79
CA MET A 362 2.75 32.07 0.16
C MET A 362 3.53 32.96 1.14
N GLN A 363 4.51 33.69 0.63
CA GLN A 363 5.35 34.56 1.45
C GLN A 363 4.50 35.59 2.21
N GLY A 364 4.79 35.76 3.50
CA GLY A 364 4.03 36.65 4.39
C GLY A 364 2.71 36.06 4.92
N LYS A 365 2.39 34.79 4.65
CA LYS A 365 1.31 34.07 5.32
C LYS A 365 1.84 33.28 6.52
N ASP A 366 1.03 33.10 7.54
CA ASP A 366 1.44 32.37 8.76
C ASP A 366 1.24 30.87 8.65
N LYS A 367 0.17 30.43 7.97
CA LYS A 367 -0.20 29.02 7.84
C LYS A 367 0.70 28.31 6.82
N TRP A 368 1.32 27.21 7.26
CA TRP A 368 2.00 26.25 6.40
C TRP A 368 1.04 25.14 5.98
N GLU A 369 1.04 24.80 4.70
CA GLU A 369 0.46 23.56 4.20
C GLU A 369 1.56 22.50 4.14
N VAL A 370 1.25 21.25 4.48
CA VAL A 370 2.22 20.14 4.48
C VAL A 370 1.72 19.05 3.53
N ALA A 371 2.59 18.57 2.67
CA ALA A 371 2.36 17.44 1.78
C ALA A 371 3.51 16.43 1.92
N GLN A 372 3.24 15.19 1.53
CA GLN A 372 4.27 14.14 1.47
C GLN A 372 4.79 14.00 0.04
N ALA A 373 6.09 13.74 -0.08
CA ALA A 373 6.77 13.44 -1.34
C ALA A 373 7.50 12.09 -1.20
N GLN A 374 7.36 11.22 -2.21
CA GLN A 374 7.98 9.89 -2.25
C GLN A 374 9.38 9.90 -2.87
N SER A 375 9.80 11.03 -3.43
CA SER A 375 11.09 11.22 -4.06
C SER A 375 11.63 12.61 -3.73
N ASN A 376 12.86 12.91 -4.16
CA ASN A 376 13.54 14.18 -3.87
C ASN A 376 13.08 15.35 -4.77
N ARG A 377 11.77 15.42 -5.07
CA ARG A 377 11.12 16.45 -5.87
C ARG A 377 9.68 16.70 -5.40
N PHE A 378 9.26 17.96 -5.44
CA PHE A 378 7.87 18.36 -5.19
C PHE A 378 7.47 19.54 -6.09
N ASP A 379 6.27 19.52 -6.64
CA ASP A 379 5.77 20.54 -7.57
C ASP A 379 4.46 21.13 -7.04
N THR A 380 4.42 22.47 -6.88
CA THR A 380 3.20 23.21 -6.54
C THR A 380 2.59 23.77 -7.83
N THR A 381 1.60 23.07 -8.38
CA THR A 381 1.11 23.28 -9.75
C THR A 381 -0.13 24.18 -9.88
N PHE A 382 -0.84 24.45 -8.79
CA PHE A 382 -2.05 25.31 -8.79
C PHE A 382 -1.74 26.68 -8.18
N THR A 383 -0.91 27.46 -8.87
CA THR A 383 -0.37 28.74 -8.39
C THR A 383 -0.60 29.87 -9.39
N VAL A 384 -0.73 31.10 -8.88
CA VAL A 384 -0.79 32.30 -9.72
C VAL A 384 0.63 32.81 -9.96
N ALA A 385 0.96 33.19 -11.19
CA ALA A 385 2.27 33.73 -11.54
C ALA A 385 2.59 35.01 -10.74
N GLY A 386 3.87 35.21 -10.42
CA GLY A 386 4.35 36.38 -9.68
C GLY A 386 4.18 36.29 -8.16
N ILE A 387 3.48 35.27 -7.64
CA ILE A 387 3.36 35.05 -6.19
C ILE A 387 4.63 34.37 -5.67
N ALA A 388 5.22 34.94 -4.62
CA ALA A 388 6.36 34.37 -3.92
C ALA A 388 5.90 33.27 -2.93
N TRP A 389 6.63 32.17 -2.91
CA TRP A 389 6.41 31.00 -2.06
C TRP A 389 7.65 30.68 -1.24
N GLU A 390 7.42 30.11 -0.06
CA GLU A 390 8.44 29.62 0.86
C GLU A 390 8.25 28.11 1.03
N TYR A 391 9.37 27.37 1.07
CA TYR A 391 9.40 25.93 1.19
C TYR A 391 10.40 25.47 2.24
N GLN A 392 10.05 24.40 2.95
CA GLN A 392 10.99 23.62 3.75
C GLN A 392 10.71 22.13 3.55
N VAL A 393 11.76 21.33 3.64
CA VAL A 393 11.69 19.88 3.46
C VAL A 393 12.28 19.20 4.68
N ARG A 394 11.72 18.07 5.09
CA ARG A 394 12.32 17.18 6.08
C ARG A 394 12.18 15.73 5.63
N THR A 395 13.12 14.89 6.03
CA THR A 395 13.00 13.44 5.88
C THR A 395 11.87 12.95 6.78
N ASN A 396 11.05 12.03 6.25
CA ASN A 396 9.97 11.38 6.96
C ASN A 396 10.12 9.85 6.80
N ASN A 397 10.46 9.16 7.88
CA ASN A 397 10.62 7.70 7.90
C ASN A 397 9.43 6.94 8.49
N GLY A 398 8.34 7.64 8.82
CA GLY A 398 7.16 7.03 9.41
C GLY A 398 6.21 8.02 10.10
N ASP A 399 5.09 7.50 10.57
CA ASP A 399 4.00 8.27 11.13
C ASP A 399 4.41 9.00 12.43
N GLY A 400 5.38 8.48 13.18
CA GLY A 400 5.87 9.06 14.42
C GLY A 400 6.68 10.33 14.22
N ASP A 401 6.49 11.34 15.08
CA ASP A 401 7.31 12.56 15.02
C ASP A 401 8.80 12.32 15.32
N ASN A 402 9.12 11.23 16.03
CA ASN A 402 10.49 10.79 16.26
C ASN A 402 11.17 10.20 15.01
N ASP A 403 10.41 9.87 13.96
CA ASP A 403 10.93 9.33 12.70
C ASP A 403 11.24 10.42 11.66
N LYS A 404 11.04 11.69 12.04
CA LYS A 404 11.19 12.84 11.16
C LYS A 404 12.45 13.63 11.50
N SER A 405 13.10 14.19 10.48
CA SER A 405 14.21 15.12 10.69
C SER A 405 13.68 16.50 11.09
N LYS A 406 14.58 17.41 11.48
CA LYS A 406 14.25 18.85 11.49
C LYS A 406 13.94 19.32 10.07
N TRP A 407 13.18 20.41 9.96
CA TRP A 407 12.98 21.11 8.70
C TRP A 407 14.29 21.72 8.20
N SER A 408 14.49 21.68 6.87
CA SER A 408 15.54 22.42 6.19
C SER A 408 15.41 23.93 6.43
N PRO A 409 16.44 24.75 6.13
CA PRO A 409 16.26 26.18 5.93
C PRO A 409 15.17 26.49 4.89
N ILE A 410 14.60 27.70 4.97
CA ILE A 410 13.61 28.17 4.00
C ILE A 410 14.27 28.36 2.63
N SER A 411 13.66 27.78 1.60
CA SER A 411 13.95 28.02 0.20
C SER A 411 12.79 28.79 -0.42
N THR A 412 13.08 29.80 -1.25
CA THR A 412 12.03 30.68 -1.81
C THR A 412 12.07 30.71 -3.34
N ALA A 413 10.90 30.85 -3.94
CA ALA A 413 10.76 31.02 -5.38
C ALA A 413 9.50 31.83 -5.72
N VAL A 414 9.51 32.46 -6.89
CA VAL A 414 8.33 33.11 -7.46
C VAL A 414 7.70 32.14 -8.45
N ALA A 415 6.39 31.89 -8.29
CA ALA A 415 5.64 31.03 -9.18
C ALA A 415 5.60 31.60 -10.61
N ARG A 416 5.76 30.72 -11.60
CA ARG A 416 5.56 31.03 -13.02
C ARG A 416 4.26 30.39 -13.52
N ARG A 417 3.77 30.84 -14.67
CA ARG A 417 2.60 30.27 -15.36
C ARG A 417 2.79 30.41 -16.87
N ASP A 418 3.68 29.59 -17.40
CA ASP A 418 4.00 29.57 -18.83
C ASP A 418 3.38 28.31 -19.43
N THR A 419 2.06 28.22 -19.28
CA THR A 419 1.26 27.09 -19.76
C THR A 419 0.06 27.60 -20.55
N ALA A 420 -0.53 26.74 -21.38
CA ALA A 420 -1.72 27.08 -22.13
C ALA A 420 -2.87 27.51 -21.19
N PRO A 421 -3.71 28.49 -21.61
CA PRO A 421 -4.92 28.85 -20.87
C PRO A 421 -5.91 27.68 -20.81
N PRO A 422 -6.87 27.71 -19.86
CA PRO A 422 -7.96 26.74 -19.84
C PRO A 422 -8.84 26.88 -21.10
N PRO A 423 -9.53 25.80 -21.50
CA PRO A 423 -10.55 25.87 -22.55
C PRO A 423 -11.72 26.76 -22.14
N GLN A 424 -12.44 27.28 -23.14
CA GLN A 424 -13.62 28.12 -22.96
C GLN A 424 -14.89 27.40 -23.41
N GLU A 425 -16.04 28.02 -23.13
CA GLU A 425 -17.36 27.53 -23.56
C GLU A 425 -17.63 26.06 -23.16
N ILE A 426 -17.22 25.70 -21.95
CA ILE A 426 -17.35 24.32 -21.46
C ILE A 426 -18.81 24.02 -21.13
N GLN A 427 -19.38 23.01 -21.79
CA GLN A 427 -20.75 22.54 -21.59
C GLN A 427 -20.76 21.09 -21.11
N THR A 428 -21.67 20.77 -20.19
CA THR A 428 -21.84 19.43 -19.63
C THR A 428 -23.25 18.92 -19.90
N PHE A 429 -23.35 17.67 -20.35
CA PHE A 429 -24.61 17.01 -20.66
C PHE A 429 -24.75 15.73 -19.84
N SER A 430 -25.92 15.54 -19.25
CA SER A 430 -26.26 14.34 -18.49
C SER A 430 -26.68 13.21 -19.41
N LYS A 431 -26.18 12.01 -19.15
CA LYS A 431 -26.60 10.75 -19.77
C LYS A 431 -26.74 9.68 -18.70
N ASP A 432 -27.34 8.55 -19.05
CA ASP A 432 -27.43 7.40 -18.15
C ASP A 432 -26.03 6.90 -17.79
N HIS A 433 -25.68 6.96 -16.50
CA HIS A 433 -24.37 6.59 -15.95
C HIS A 433 -23.16 7.32 -16.56
N GLU A 434 -23.41 8.45 -17.23
CA GLU A 434 -22.44 9.12 -18.08
C GLU A 434 -22.58 10.65 -17.99
N ILE A 435 -21.47 11.33 -18.24
CA ILE A 435 -21.49 12.76 -18.59
C ILE A 435 -20.72 12.95 -19.89
N GLN A 436 -21.29 13.76 -20.79
CA GLN A 436 -20.56 14.29 -21.94
C GLN A 436 -20.14 15.73 -21.62
N VAL A 437 -18.90 16.07 -21.94
CA VAL A 437 -18.34 17.40 -21.76
C VAL A 437 -17.82 17.88 -23.11
N THR A 438 -18.14 19.10 -23.50
CA THR A 438 -17.64 19.72 -24.73
C THR A 438 -17.05 21.09 -24.40
N TRP A 439 -16.10 21.56 -25.20
CA TRP A 439 -15.49 22.88 -25.06
C TRP A 439 -15.08 23.43 -26.43
N SER A 440 -14.79 24.71 -26.51
CA SER A 440 -14.29 25.32 -27.74
C SER A 440 -12.79 25.04 -27.92
N PRO A 441 -12.32 24.83 -29.17
CA PRO A 441 -10.89 24.70 -29.46
C PRO A 441 -10.11 25.89 -28.89
N LEU A 442 -8.90 25.64 -28.40
CA LEU A 442 -8.06 26.71 -27.87
C LEU A 442 -7.59 27.65 -28.99
N GLU A 443 -7.70 28.96 -28.75
CA GLU A 443 -7.14 29.98 -29.63
C GLU A 443 -5.63 30.17 -29.39
N GLY A 444 -4.87 30.47 -30.45
CA GLY A 444 -3.43 30.75 -30.42
C GLY A 444 -2.54 29.58 -30.85
N ASP A 445 -1.25 29.85 -30.98
CA ASP A 445 -0.25 28.90 -31.49
C ASP A 445 0.27 27.94 -30.41
N TRP A 446 -0.63 27.27 -29.69
CA TRP A 446 -0.28 26.25 -28.70
C TRP A 446 -0.26 24.85 -29.33
N GLU A 447 0.84 24.12 -29.15
CA GLU A 447 0.91 22.70 -29.50
C GLU A 447 0.25 21.86 -28.39
N ILE A 448 -1.01 21.49 -28.59
CA ILE A 448 -1.79 20.74 -27.59
C ILE A 448 -1.37 19.26 -27.58
N ASP A 449 -1.01 18.74 -26.40
CA ASP A 449 -0.86 17.30 -26.16
C ASP A 449 -2.24 16.67 -25.98
N ARG A 450 -2.99 17.15 -24.97
CA ARG A 450 -4.33 16.66 -24.61
C ARG A 450 -5.07 17.63 -23.69
N TYR A 451 -6.36 17.42 -23.50
CA TYR A 451 -7.16 18.08 -22.48
C TYR A 451 -7.35 17.16 -21.28
N ALA A 452 -7.36 17.73 -20.08
CA ALA A 452 -7.60 17.04 -18.83
C ALA A 452 -9.03 17.32 -18.35
N VAL A 453 -9.91 16.32 -18.34
CA VAL A 453 -11.26 16.45 -17.76
C VAL A 453 -11.24 15.84 -16.36
N THR A 454 -11.45 16.70 -15.38
CA THR A 454 -11.45 16.36 -13.96
C THR A 454 -12.85 16.39 -13.39
N VAL A 455 -13.26 15.35 -12.67
CA VAL A 455 -14.56 15.26 -12.00
C VAL A 455 -14.41 14.95 -10.52
N LEU A 456 -15.30 15.52 -9.71
CA LEU A 456 -15.42 15.27 -8.28
C LEU A 456 -16.88 15.04 -7.92
N ASP A 457 -17.20 13.85 -7.38
CA ASP A 457 -18.51 13.55 -6.79
C ASP A 457 -18.68 14.37 -5.50
N ARG A 458 -19.66 15.27 -5.50
CA ARG A 458 -19.92 16.16 -4.35
C ARG A 458 -20.77 15.50 -3.27
N ASP A 459 -21.48 14.43 -3.63
CA ASP A 459 -22.45 13.78 -2.76
C ASP A 459 -21.84 12.59 -2.02
N THR A 460 -20.64 12.16 -2.43
CA THR A 460 -19.84 11.16 -1.71
C THR A 460 -18.80 11.85 -0.80
N PRO A 461 -18.95 11.80 0.53
CA PRO A 461 -17.94 12.30 1.45
C PRO A 461 -16.59 11.59 1.22
N GLY A 462 -15.52 12.37 1.03
CA GLY A 462 -14.20 11.83 0.74
C GLY A 462 -14.03 11.28 -0.67
N ALA A 463 -14.89 11.67 -1.61
CA ALA A 463 -14.75 11.31 -3.02
C ALA A 463 -13.34 11.60 -3.56
N ILE A 464 -12.82 10.66 -4.34
CA ILE A 464 -11.55 10.81 -5.03
C ILE A 464 -11.78 11.66 -6.29
N ILE A 465 -10.83 12.54 -6.57
CA ILE A 465 -10.82 13.32 -7.82
C ILE A 465 -10.39 12.40 -8.96
N ILE A 466 -11.22 12.30 -10.00
CA ILE A 466 -10.93 11.50 -11.19
C ILE A 466 -10.51 12.45 -12.29
N CYS A 467 -9.43 12.14 -13.02
CA CYS A 467 -8.96 12.95 -14.13
C CYS A 467 -8.51 12.06 -15.29
N TYR A 468 -9.04 12.31 -16.48
CA TYR A 468 -8.67 11.64 -17.72
C TYR A 468 -8.26 12.64 -18.79
N GLY A 469 -7.34 12.19 -19.65
CA GLY A 469 -6.87 12.88 -20.84
C GLY A 469 -7.76 12.59 -22.04
N PHE A 470 -8.02 13.60 -22.86
CA PHE A 470 -8.78 13.46 -24.10
C PHE A 470 -8.12 14.25 -25.23
N ARG A 471 -8.19 13.70 -26.44
CA ARG A 471 -7.84 14.40 -27.67
C ARG A 471 -9.11 15.00 -28.28
N GLY A 472 -8.98 16.11 -28.99
CA GLY A 472 -10.13 16.84 -29.51
C GLY A 472 -10.82 17.69 -28.46
N THR A 473 -12.07 18.07 -28.70
CA THR A 473 -12.78 19.09 -27.91
C THR A 473 -14.06 18.57 -27.25
N GLU A 474 -14.12 17.25 -27.07
CA GLU A 474 -15.19 16.58 -26.35
C GLU A 474 -14.64 15.40 -25.54
N ALA A 475 -15.33 15.05 -24.48
CA ALA A 475 -15.05 13.92 -23.63
C ALA A 475 -16.35 13.26 -23.18
N THR A 476 -16.34 11.94 -23.05
CA THR A 476 -17.39 11.20 -22.36
C THR A 476 -16.77 10.45 -21.19
N LEU A 477 -17.31 10.66 -19.99
CA LEU A 477 -16.94 9.89 -18.81
C LEU A 477 -18.06 8.91 -18.49
N HIS A 478 -17.68 7.64 -18.31
CA HIS A 478 -18.59 6.53 -18.07
C HIS A 478 -18.49 6.04 -16.62
N GLY A 479 -19.46 5.22 -16.21
CA GLY A 479 -19.45 4.55 -14.90
C GLY A 479 -19.77 5.47 -13.71
N LEU A 480 -20.38 6.62 -13.98
CA LEU A 480 -20.80 7.57 -12.95
C LEU A 480 -22.11 7.12 -12.30
N ARG A 481 -22.35 7.58 -11.07
CA ARG A 481 -23.56 7.25 -10.32
C ARG A 481 -24.68 8.21 -10.73
N ASN A 482 -25.79 7.66 -11.19
CA ASN A 482 -26.98 8.46 -11.44
C ASN A 482 -27.48 9.13 -10.17
N GLY A 483 -28.01 10.34 -10.30
CA GLY A 483 -28.53 11.13 -9.19
C GLY A 483 -27.48 11.84 -8.34
N HIS A 484 -26.18 11.55 -8.50
CA HIS A 484 -25.09 12.24 -7.82
C HIS A 484 -24.68 13.53 -8.56
N CYS A 485 -24.37 14.60 -7.84
CA CYS A 485 -23.89 15.87 -8.37
C CYS A 485 -22.36 15.88 -8.52
N TYR A 486 -21.87 16.06 -9.74
CA TYR A 486 -20.44 16.12 -10.05
C TYR A 486 -19.99 17.54 -10.37
N SER A 487 -18.89 17.98 -9.75
CA SER A 487 -18.14 19.16 -10.23
C SER A 487 -17.27 18.74 -11.41
N VAL A 488 -17.26 19.53 -12.48
CA VAL A 488 -16.49 19.25 -13.70
C VAL A 488 -15.52 20.39 -13.98
N PHE A 489 -14.28 20.05 -14.31
CA PHE A 489 -13.25 21.01 -14.70
C PHE A 489 -12.52 20.52 -15.94
N VAL A 490 -12.13 21.43 -16.84
CA VAL A 490 -11.33 21.10 -18.02
C VAL A 490 -10.07 21.95 -18.03
N GLY A 491 -8.92 21.29 -18.14
CA GLY A 491 -7.60 21.91 -18.26
C GLY A 491 -6.90 21.53 -19.56
N THR A 492 -5.92 22.32 -19.97
CA THR A 492 -5.15 22.09 -21.19
C THR A 492 -3.76 21.57 -20.84
N TRP A 493 -3.29 20.53 -21.51
CA TRP A 493 -1.87 20.13 -21.52
C TRP A 493 -1.28 20.43 -22.90
N ALA A 494 -0.21 21.21 -22.92
CA ALA A 494 0.45 21.65 -24.15
C ALA A 494 1.97 21.53 -24.03
N PHE A 495 2.65 21.36 -25.16
CA PHE A 495 4.11 21.33 -25.20
C PHE A 495 4.68 22.73 -25.07
N VAL A 496 5.58 22.90 -24.10
CA VAL A 496 6.39 24.10 -23.90
C VAL A 496 7.84 23.64 -23.80
N ASP A 497 8.69 24.13 -24.71
CA ASP A 497 10.08 23.70 -24.87
C ASP A 497 10.23 22.16 -24.97
N GLY A 498 9.28 21.51 -25.67
CA GLY A 498 9.27 20.06 -25.89
C GLY A 498 8.76 19.23 -24.70
N VAL A 499 8.27 19.85 -23.63
CA VAL A 499 7.71 19.15 -22.45
C VAL A 499 6.22 19.45 -22.33
N SER A 500 5.39 18.41 -22.17
CA SER A 500 3.95 18.58 -21.91
C SER A 500 3.72 19.12 -20.50
N VAL A 501 3.05 20.28 -20.40
CA VAL A 501 2.79 20.97 -19.13
C VAL A 501 1.32 21.35 -19.00
N GLY A 502 0.78 21.18 -17.78
CA GLY A 502 -0.62 21.43 -17.46
C GLY A 502 -0.96 22.90 -17.14
N GLY A 503 -1.98 23.42 -17.80
CA GLY A 503 -2.67 24.67 -17.49
C GLY A 503 -3.51 24.61 -16.21
N LEU A 504 -3.87 25.79 -15.69
CA LEU A 504 -4.96 25.86 -14.70
C LEU A 504 -6.27 25.48 -15.40
N PRO A 505 -7.13 24.66 -14.80
CA PRO A 505 -8.40 24.30 -15.42
C PRO A 505 -9.46 25.38 -15.23
N ALA A 506 -10.45 25.41 -16.13
CA ALA A 506 -11.69 26.15 -15.96
C ALA A 506 -12.79 25.22 -15.45
N GLN A 507 -13.68 25.76 -14.61
CA GLN A 507 -14.82 25.03 -14.06
C GLN A 507 -16.00 25.11 -15.03
N ALA A 508 -16.63 23.96 -15.30
CA ALA A 508 -17.89 23.88 -16.01
C ALA A 508 -19.09 23.90 -15.03
N ALA A 509 -20.31 23.91 -15.57
CA ALA A 509 -21.49 23.65 -14.75
C ALA A 509 -21.39 22.27 -14.08
N SER A 510 -21.91 22.16 -12.85
CA SER A 510 -22.05 20.83 -12.22
C SER A 510 -23.14 20.05 -12.95
N VAL A 511 -23.01 18.73 -12.99
CA VAL A 511 -23.94 17.86 -13.73
C VAL A 511 -24.33 16.65 -12.89
N THR A 512 -25.57 16.21 -13.04
CA THR A 512 -26.12 15.03 -12.37
C THR A 512 -26.49 13.97 -13.42
N PRO A 513 -25.72 12.87 -13.55
CA PRO A 513 -26.00 11.78 -14.49
C PRO A 513 -27.39 11.17 -14.26
N GLY A 514 -28.02 10.70 -15.33
CA GLY A 514 -29.34 10.05 -15.30
C GLY A 514 -30.52 10.99 -15.05
N VAL A 515 -30.29 12.28 -14.86
CA VAL A 515 -31.35 13.30 -14.76
C VAL A 515 -31.44 14.02 -16.09
N LEU A 516 -32.41 13.63 -16.91
CA LEU A 516 -32.76 14.37 -18.13
C LEU A 516 -33.41 15.69 -17.70
N THR A 517 -32.74 16.81 -17.97
CA THR A 517 -33.35 18.13 -17.83
C THR A 517 -34.47 18.27 -18.87
N GLU A 518 -35.69 18.60 -18.44
CA GLU A 518 -36.92 18.68 -19.27
C GLU A 518 -36.90 19.70 -20.43
N GLU A 519 -35.76 20.32 -20.79
CA GLU A 519 -35.71 21.37 -21.82
C GLU A 519 -35.33 20.90 -23.25
N SER A 520 -35.29 19.60 -23.54
CA SER A 520 -35.06 19.10 -24.90
C SER A 520 -36.26 18.38 -25.54
N THR A 521 -37.48 18.82 -25.22
CA THR A 521 -38.68 18.47 -25.99
C THR A 521 -39.43 19.73 -26.44
N SER A 522 -38.90 20.40 -27.45
CA SER A 522 -39.71 21.22 -28.35
C SER A 522 -39.12 21.16 -29.77
N HIS A 523 -39.85 20.45 -30.63
CA HIS A 523 -39.80 20.61 -32.08
C HIS A 523 -40.64 21.82 -32.49
#